data_AF-A0A7Z0N2C8-F1
#
_entry.id   AF-A0A7Z0N2C8-F1
#
_cell.length_a   1.000
_cell.length_b   1.000
_cell.length_c   1.000
_cell.angle_alpha   90.00
_cell.angle_beta   90.00
_cell.angle_gamma   90.00
#
_symmetry.space_group_name_H-M   'P 1'
#
loop_
_entity.id
_entity.type
_entity.pdbx_description
1 polymer ?
#
loop_
_entity_poly.entity_id
_entity_poly.type
_entity_poly.pdbx_seq_one_letter_code
_entity_poly.pdbx_strand_id
1 'polypeptide(L)'
;MRLLLAQFKHETNTFSTVPTPLERFFRGGTPLRADEAIKALRGTGTGIGGFIDVAERHGAQIVLPVAAEAQPSGLVDAQAFERISAMILDAATEQHFDGILLDLHGAMVTPDFEDGEGELLRRLREVQPETPIGITLDMHSNLYPDMVARVDVLTGYHTYPHIDMADAGKRAAELLVRFIGGEIRPVLAWGNRPMLPHTLRQGTHAEPNRSLQATCIELEQSGHGVLAASLFTGFPNADVRNAGLSVVVCCDADAARATEICEDLLDRAWAQRSAFLYAGTPLPETIARAKAAQTCPVVLLDHCDNAASGGSMDTTAVLREVLRQQLENAVFYAIHDPAAVDAAIAAGVGREVTLSIGGRASLAATGEHNESIQLSAHVRTISDGLIRLHGPMNAGTLRNTGRTVVLDTGSVDLPRFHVQQLMLL
;
A
#
# COMPACT_ATOMS: atom_id res chain seq x y z
N MET A 1 -31.98 3.15 -1.29
CA MET A 1 -30.74 2.52 -0.81
C MET A 1 -29.87 3.58 -0.16
N ARG A 2 -29.42 3.34 1.07
CA ARG A 2 -28.48 4.17 1.83
C ARG A 2 -27.27 3.34 2.18
N LEU A 3 -26.09 3.82 1.82
CA LEU A 3 -24.82 3.10 1.97
C LEU A 3 -23.87 3.88 2.89
N LEU A 4 -23.27 3.18 3.85
CA LEU A 4 -22.11 3.68 4.58
C LEU A 4 -20.85 3.31 3.80
N LEU A 5 -20.06 4.30 3.39
CA LEU A 5 -18.76 4.09 2.76
C LEU A 5 -17.67 4.56 3.72
N ALA A 6 -16.63 3.77 3.95
CA ALA A 6 -15.47 4.25 4.70
C ALA A 6 -14.16 3.67 4.12
N GLN A 7 -13.07 4.39 4.35
CA GLN A 7 -11.73 3.90 4.05
C GLN A 7 -10.88 4.00 5.32
N PHE A 8 -10.22 2.90 5.67
CA PHE A 8 -9.21 2.87 6.72
C PHE A 8 -8.10 1.90 6.31
N LYS A 9 -7.06 2.45 5.69
CA LYS A 9 -6.00 1.67 5.04
C LYS A 9 -4.63 1.97 5.62
N HIS A 10 -3.91 0.91 5.95
CA HIS A 10 -2.49 0.95 6.28
C HIS A 10 -1.87 -0.42 6.02
N GLU A 11 -0.67 -0.44 5.44
CA GLU A 11 0.16 -1.65 5.37
C GLU A 11 1.20 -1.58 6.48
N THR A 12 1.12 -2.50 7.44
CA THR A 12 2.07 -2.50 8.55
C THR A 12 3.31 -3.33 8.24
N ASN A 13 4.46 -2.68 8.29
CA ASN A 13 5.74 -3.34 8.49
C ASN A 13 6.07 -3.33 9.98
N THR A 14 5.94 -4.48 10.65
CA THR A 14 6.15 -4.60 12.11
C THR A 14 7.61 -4.37 12.53
N PHE A 15 8.54 -4.39 11.57
CA PHE A 15 9.96 -4.10 11.77
C PHE A 15 10.31 -2.64 11.48
N SER A 16 9.38 -1.86 10.92
CA SER A 16 9.61 -0.45 10.61
C SER A 16 9.70 0.38 11.88
N THR A 17 10.67 1.29 11.91
CA THR A 17 10.83 2.30 12.95
C THR A 17 10.04 3.58 12.68
N VAL A 18 9.37 3.67 11.53
CA VAL A 18 8.58 4.83 11.15
C VAL A 18 7.24 4.77 11.88
N PRO A 19 6.89 5.74 12.74
CA PRO A 19 5.64 5.70 13.49
C PRO A 19 4.44 5.97 12.58
N THR A 20 3.27 5.45 12.97
CA THR A 20 2.00 5.61 12.24
C THR A 20 0.94 6.31 13.10
N PRO A 21 1.16 7.59 13.48
CA PRO A 21 0.20 8.36 14.26
C PRO A 21 -0.97 8.84 13.40
N LEU A 22 -2.02 9.35 14.06
CA LEU A 22 -3.29 9.73 13.46
C LEU A 22 -3.14 10.72 12.29
N GLU A 23 -2.23 11.69 12.40
CA GLU A 23 -2.01 12.71 11.38
C GLU A 23 -1.54 12.15 10.03
N ARG A 24 -0.92 10.96 10.00
CA ARG A 24 -0.46 10.33 8.74
C ARG A 24 -1.60 9.82 7.88
N PHE A 25 -2.78 9.61 8.45
CA PHE A 25 -3.97 9.13 7.72
C PHE A 25 -4.69 10.22 6.95
N PHE A 26 -4.41 11.49 7.23
CA PHE A 26 -5.12 12.61 6.66
C PHE A 26 -4.16 13.54 5.91
N ARG A 27 -4.44 13.78 4.63
CA ARG A 27 -3.66 14.72 3.82
C ARG A 27 -3.78 16.13 4.41
N GLY A 28 -2.69 16.65 4.96
CA GLY A 28 -2.70 17.94 5.67
C GLY A 28 -3.14 17.86 7.14
N GLY A 29 -3.21 16.66 7.73
CA GLY A 29 -3.43 16.43 9.15
C GLY A 29 -4.88 16.54 9.63
N THR A 30 -5.84 16.84 8.73
CA THR A 30 -7.27 16.98 9.09
C THR A 30 -8.13 16.10 8.19
N PRO A 31 -9.10 15.33 8.74
CA PRO A 31 -10.01 14.51 7.95
C PRO A 31 -10.93 15.39 7.08
N LEU A 32 -11.01 15.08 5.79
CA LEU A 32 -12.11 15.54 4.95
C LEU A 32 -13.41 14.86 5.42
N ARG A 33 -14.53 15.59 5.40
CA ARG A 33 -15.81 15.09 5.90
C ARG A 33 -16.88 15.11 4.81
N ALA A 34 -17.76 14.11 4.83
CA ALA A 34 -19.01 14.06 4.05
C ALA A 34 -18.81 14.46 2.57
N ASP A 35 -19.53 15.48 2.09
CA ASP A 35 -19.54 15.91 0.69
C ASP A 35 -18.17 16.34 0.17
N GLU A 36 -17.30 16.92 1.01
CA GLU A 36 -15.95 17.30 0.62
C GLU A 36 -15.09 16.07 0.33
N ALA A 37 -15.19 15.04 1.17
CA ALA A 37 -14.50 13.77 0.97
C ALA A 37 -15.02 13.06 -0.29
N ILE A 38 -16.33 13.00 -0.49
CA ILE A 38 -16.95 12.42 -1.70
C ILE A 38 -16.45 13.16 -2.95
N LYS A 39 -16.46 14.50 -2.95
CA LYS A 39 -15.97 15.30 -4.08
C LYS A 39 -14.49 15.06 -4.37
N ALA A 40 -13.66 14.89 -3.34
CA ALA A 40 -12.22 14.67 -3.49
C ALA A 40 -11.88 13.26 -4.02
N LEU A 41 -12.73 12.26 -3.74
CA LEU A 41 -12.52 10.86 -4.08
C LEU A 41 -13.31 10.41 -5.33
N ARG A 42 -14.28 11.21 -5.80
CA ARG A 42 -15.04 10.91 -7.02
C ARG A 42 -14.10 10.84 -8.23
N GLY A 43 -14.17 9.74 -8.96
CA GLY A 43 -13.39 9.54 -10.18
C GLY A 43 -11.89 9.32 -9.96
N THR A 44 -11.44 9.12 -8.72
CA THR A 44 -10.04 8.74 -8.45
C THR A 44 -9.82 7.25 -8.70
N GLY A 45 -8.58 6.86 -9.00
CA GLY A 45 -8.18 5.45 -9.16
C GLY A 45 -8.09 4.66 -7.85
N THR A 46 -8.98 4.89 -6.88
CA THR A 46 -8.98 4.29 -5.54
C THR A 46 -10.19 3.38 -5.33
N GLY A 47 -10.12 2.42 -4.40
CA GLY A 47 -11.23 1.52 -4.06
C GLY A 47 -12.49 2.27 -3.65
N ILE A 48 -12.35 3.22 -2.72
CA ILE A 48 -13.46 4.10 -2.31
C ILE A 48 -14.02 4.97 -3.47
N GLY A 49 -13.18 5.38 -4.43
CA GLY A 49 -13.63 6.05 -5.65
C GLY A 49 -14.53 5.15 -6.50
N GLY A 50 -14.21 3.86 -6.58
CA GLY A 50 -15.05 2.83 -7.19
C GLY A 50 -16.38 2.62 -6.46
N PHE A 51 -16.39 2.66 -5.12
CA PHE A 51 -17.63 2.60 -4.35
C PHE A 51 -18.56 3.78 -4.62
N ILE A 52 -18.01 5.00 -4.64
CA ILE A 52 -18.77 6.22 -4.92
C ILE A 52 -19.42 6.13 -6.31
N ASP A 53 -18.66 5.69 -7.32
CA ASP A 53 -19.16 5.51 -8.69
C ASP A 53 -20.39 4.59 -8.75
N VAL A 54 -20.30 3.40 -8.14
CA VAL A 54 -21.41 2.43 -8.12
C VAL A 54 -22.60 2.98 -7.33
N ALA A 55 -22.36 3.55 -6.15
CA ALA A 55 -23.41 4.11 -5.31
C ALA A 55 -24.19 5.22 -6.04
N GLU A 56 -23.50 6.12 -6.74
CA GLU A 56 -24.13 7.19 -7.53
C GLU A 56 -24.93 6.63 -8.72
N ARG A 57 -24.40 5.62 -9.43
CA ARG A 57 -25.11 4.97 -10.55
C ARG A 57 -26.43 4.31 -10.13
N HIS A 58 -26.49 3.80 -8.90
CA HIS A 58 -27.70 3.21 -8.31
C HIS A 58 -28.56 4.22 -7.54
N GLY A 59 -28.22 5.52 -7.58
CA GLY A 59 -28.96 6.57 -6.88
C GLY A 59 -28.97 6.42 -5.36
N ALA A 60 -27.94 5.78 -4.79
CA ALA A 60 -27.85 5.55 -3.36
C ALA A 60 -27.50 6.84 -2.59
N GLN A 61 -28.05 6.98 -1.40
CA GLN A 61 -27.61 8.01 -0.47
C GLN A 61 -26.30 7.56 0.20
N ILE A 62 -25.22 8.32 0.00
CA ILE A 62 -23.89 8.02 0.53
C ILE A 62 -23.69 8.70 1.88
N VAL A 63 -23.21 7.96 2.87
CA VAL A 63 -22.65 8.49 4.12
C VAL A 63 -21.20 8.07 4.21
N LEU A 64 -20.29 9.06 4.24
CA LEU A 64 -18.85 8.84 4.27
C LEU A 64 -18.25 9.56 5.48
N PRO A 65 -18.15 8.89 6.65
CA PRO A 65 -17.65 9.51 7.88
C PRO A 65 -16.15 9.79 7.83
N VAL A 66 -15.39 8.91 7.18
CA VAL A 66 -13.93 9.02 7.10
C VAL A 66 -13.38 8.32 5.85
N ALA A 67 -12.39 8.95 5.23
CA ALA A 67 -11.46 8.31 4.32
C ALA A 67 -10.03 8.53 4.84
N ALA A 68 -9.45 7.48 5.42
CA ALA A 68 -8.17 7.48 6.10
C ALA A 68 -7.23 6.47 5.42
N GLU A 69 -6.10 6.97 4.90
CA GLU A 69 -5.07 6.13 4.29
C GLU A 69 -3.69 6.67 4.68
N ALA A 70 -2.91 5.86 5.39
CA ALA A 70 -1.52 6.14 5.69
C ALA A 70 -0.61 5.39 4.71
N GLN A 71 0.58 5.96 4.44
CA GLN A 71 1.61 5.21 3.72
C GLN A 71 2.19 4.10 4.60
N PRO A 72 2.66 2.99 3.99
CA PRO A 72 3.26 1.88 4.73
C PRO A 72 4.33 2.36 5.72
N SER A 73 4.27 1.84 6.95
CA SER A 73 5.16 2.18 8.06
C SER A 73 4.94 1.18 9.21
N GLY A 74 5.37 1.52 10.43
CA GLY A 74 5.21 0.70 11.62
C GLY A 74 3.75 0.44 12.02
N LEU A 75 3.57 -0.12 13.21
CA LEU A 75 2.26 -0.35 13.83
C LEU A 75 1.40 0.93 13.78
N VAL A 76 0.10 0.77 13.52
CA VAL A 76 -0.86 1.87 13.71
C VAL A 76 -0.95 2.18 15.19
N ASP A 77 -0.71 3.43 15.56
CA ASP A 77 -0.83 3.85 16.96
C ASP A 77 -2.22 3.50 17.50
N ALA A 78 -2.30 2.95 18.72
CA ALA A 78 -3.57 2.57 19.33
C ALA A 78 -4.59 3.72 19.32
N GLN A 79 -4.14 4.94 19.61
CA GLN A 79 -5.01 6.12 19.56
C GLN A 79 -5.51 6.43 18.13
N ALA A 80 -4.68 6.23 17.11
CA ALA A 80 -5.08 6.44 15.71
C ALA A 80 -6.16 5.42 15.31
N PHE A 81 -5.93 4.15 15.65
CA PHE A 81 -6.89 3.07 15.42
C PHE A 81 -8.22 3.33 16.10
N GLU A 82 -8.21 3.62 17.40
CA GLU A 82 -9.43 3.88 18.17
C GLU A 82 -10.19 5.09 17.63
N ARG A 83 -9.47 6.17 17.26
CA ARG A 83 -10.11 7.39 16.76
C ARG A 83 -10.76 7.21 15.39
N ILE A 84 -10.09 6.53 14.46
CA ILE A 84 -10.64 6.31 13.11
C ILE A 84 -11.78 5.29 13.16
N SER A 85 -11.61 4.22 13.94
CA SER A 85 -12.67 3.22 14.17
C SER A 85 -13.92 3.87 14.78
N ALA A 86 -13.76 4.74 15.78
CA ALA A 86 -14.88 5.46 16.37
C ALA A 86 -15.64 6.31 15.34
N MET A 87 -14.97 6.99 14.41
CA MET A 87 -15.66 7.76 13.35
C MET A 87 -16.58 6.88 12.49
N ILE A 88 -16.16 5.64 12.21
CA ILE A 88 -16.95 4.67 11.43
C ILE A 88 -18.11 4.13 12.28
N LEU A 89 -17.82 3.70 13.52
CA LEU A 89 -18.79 3.08 14.43
C LEU A 89 -19.86 4.07 14.91
N ASP A 90 -19.50 5.32 15.19
CA ASP A 90 -20.43 6.38 15.57
C ASP A 90 -21.44 6.62 14.43
N ALA A 91 -20.95 6.79 13.20
CA ALA A 91 -21.81 6.95 12.02
C ALA A 91 -22.68 5.72 11.75
N ALA A 92 -22.14 4.51 11.99
CA ALA A 92 -22.89 3.26 11.90
C ALA A 92 -24.00 3.18 12.96
N THR A 93 -23.83 3.77 14.15
CA THR A 93 -24.82 3.69 15.24
C THR A 93 -25.95 4.72 15.08
N GLU A 94 -25.68 5.85 14.44
CA GLU A 94 -26.65 6.95 14.28
C GLU A 94 -27.87 6.60 13.42
N GLN A 95 -27.75 5.62 12.51
CA GLN A 95 -28.81 5.28 11.57
C GLN A 95 -28.67 3.87 11.00
N HIS A 96 -29.77 3.36 10.44
CA HIS A 96 -29.78 2.13 9.67
C HIS A 96 -29.21 2.37 8.26
N PHE A 97 -28.46 1.39 7.75
CA PHE A 97 -27.92 1.35 6.40
C PHE A 97 -28.45 0.13 5.66
N ASP A 98 -28.68 0.26 4.36
CA ASP A 98 -29.02 -0.89 3.52
C ASP A 98 -27.77 -1.74 3.20
N GLY A 99 -26.59 -1.14 3.31
CA GLY A 99 -25.30 -1.84 3.20
C GLY A 99 -24.13 -0.96 3.60
N ILE A 100 -23.00 -1.60 3.89
CA ILE A 100 -21.74 -0.96 4.29
C ILE A 100 -20.63 -1.43 3.35
N LEU A 101 -19.82 -0.49 2.87
CA LEU A 101 -18.65 -0.76 2.04
C LEU A 101 -17.39 -0.20 2.71
N LEU A 102 -16.39 -1.05 2.96
CA LEU A 102 -15.12 -0.65 3.55
C LEU A 102 -13.96 -0.88 2.57
N ASP A 103 -13.21 0.17 2.26
CA ASP A 103 -11.96 0.11 1.50
C ASP A 103 -10.83 -0.05 2.53
N LEU A 104 -10.38 -1.28 2.67
CA LEU A 104 -9.40 -1.70 3.68
C LEU A 104 -8.12 -2.17 2.99
N HIS A 105 -7.01 -2.22 3.72
CA HIS A 105 -5.78 -2.79 3.18
C HIS A 105 -5.76 -4.31 3.38
N GLY A 106 -6.10 -4.75 4.59
CA GLY A 106 -6.07 -6.15 5.02
C GLY A 106 -4.71 -6.57 5.59
N ALA A 107 -3.86 -5.62 5.97
CA ALA A 107 -2.55 -5.88 6.56
C ALA A 107 -2.22 -4.87 7.69
N MET A 108 -3.26 -4.34 8.34
CA MET A 108 -3.09 -3.39 9.44
C MET A 108 -2.82 -4.14 10.74
N VAL A 109 -1.73 -3.77 11.39
CA VAL A 109 -1.37 -4.27 12.71
C VAL A 109 -1.32 -3.08 13.67
N THR A 110 -1.86 -3.29 14.86
CA THR A 110 -1.81 -2.34 15.98
C THR A 110 -1.05 -2.97 17.16
N PRO A 111 -0.68 -2.20 18.20
CA PRO A 111 -0.11 -2.77 19.42
C PRO A 111 -0.98 -3.85 20.07
N ASP A 112 -2.30 -3.75 19.94
CA ASP A 112 -3.26 -4.61 20.63
C ASP A 112 -3.83 -5.73 19.74
N PHE A 113 -3.74 -5.58 18.41
CA PHE A 113 -4.37 -6.46 17.42
C PHE A 113 -3.43 -6.76 16.27
N GLU A 114 -3.14 -8.05 16.06
CA GLU A 114 -2.49 -8.55 14.82
C GLU A 114 -3.35 -8.34 13.58
N ASP A 115 -4.67 -8.35 13.75
CA ASP A 115 -5.68 -8.17 12.71
C ASP A 115 -6.53 -6.93 13.03
N GLY A 116 -6.02 -5.76 12.64
CA GLY A 116 -6.70 -4.48 12.87
C GLY A 116 -8.03 -4.39 12.11
N GLU A 117 -8.06 -4.86 10.87
CA GLU A 117 -9.28 -4.90 10.07
C GLU A 117 -10.35 -5.84 10.66
N GLY A 118 -9.97 -7.04 11.11
CA GLY A 118 -10.89 -7.96 11.75
C GLY A 118 -11.48 -7.44 13.04
N GLU A 119 -10.70 -6.70 13.84
CA GLU A 119 -11.22 -6.04 15.05
C GLU A 119 -12.22 -4.93 14.70
N LEU A 120 -11.96 -4.12 13.69
CA LEU A 120 -12.93 -3.13 13.20
C LEU A 120 -14.22 -3.81 12.74
N LEU A 121 -14.12 -4.88 11.94
CA LEU A 121 -15.27 -5.65 11.47
C LEU A 121 -16.05 -6.30 12.61
N ARG A 122 -15.36 -6.79 13.65
CA ARG A 122 -15.98 -7.34 14.86
C ARG A 122 -16.84 -6.30 15.56
N ARG A 123 -16.28 -5.12 15.83
CA ARG A 123 -17.02 -3.99 16.45
C ARG A 123 -18.17 -3.50 15.58
N LEU A 124 -17.97 -3.44 14.27
CA LEU A 124 -19.00 -3.00 13.34
C LEU A 124 -20.20 -3.97 13.33
N ARG A 125 -19.96 -5.28 13.43
CA ARG A 125 -21.02 -6.29 13.55
C ARG A 125 -21.80 -6.21 14.88
N GLU A 126 -21.24 -5.64 15.93
CA GLU A 126 -21.98 -5.42 17.19
C GLU A 126 -23.06 -4.33 17.02
N VAL A 127 -22.78 -3.30 16.22
CA VAL A 127 -23.70 -2.16 16.01
C VAL A 127 -24.59 -2.34 14.77
N GLN A 128 -24.14 -3.13 13.79
CA GLN A 128 -24.82 -3.41 12.52
C GLN A 128 -24.81 -4.94 12.23
N PRO A 129 -25.53 -5.75 13.03
CA PRO A 129 -25.44 -7.21 12.98
C PRO A 129 -25.90 -7.81 11.66
N GLU A 130 -27.00 -7.31 11.09
CA GLU A 130 -27.65 -7.91 9.92
C GLU A 130 -27.39 -7.14 8.61
N THR A 131 -26.73 -5.98 8.70
CA THR A 131 -26.53 -5.10 7.53
C THR A 131 -25.48 -5.70 6.61
N PRO A 132 -25.74 -5.90 5.31
CA PRO A 132 -24.74 -6.41 4.37
C PRO A 132 -23.43 -5.60 4.38
N ILE A 133 -22.29 -6.27 4.50
CA ILE A 133 -20.96 -5.66 4.46
C ILE A 133 -20.18 -6.20 3.26
N GLY A 134 -19.74 -5.28 2.40
CA GLY A 134 -18.76 -5.54 1.35
C GLY A 134 -17.43 -4.90 1.68
N ILE A 135 -16.33 -5.59 1.40
CA ILE A 135 -14.98 -5.03 1.54
C ILE A 135 -14.17 -5.22 0.27
N THR A 136 -13.25 -4.31 0.01
CA THR A 136 -12.16 -4.52 -0.94
C THR A 136 -10.83 -4.50 -0.19
N LEU A 137 -9.90 -5.38 -0.57
CA LEU A 137 -8.60 -5.56 0.06
C LEU A 137 -7.45 -5.44 -0.94
N ASP A 138 -6.28 -5.05 -0.43
CA ASP A 138 -5.03 -5.06 -1.19
C ASP A 138 -4.54 -6.50 -1.41
N MET A 139 -3.84 -6.76 -2.52
CA MET A 139 -3.22 -8.05 -2.82
C MET A 139 -2.23 -8.49 -1.71
N HIS A 140 -1.63 -7.54 -1.00
CA HIS A 140 -0.72 -7.79 0.12
C HIS A 140 -1.44 -8.10 1.44
N SER A 141 -2.76 -8.29 1.45
CA SER A 141 -3.50 -8.64 2.66
C SER A 141 -2.97 -9.90 3.34
N ASN A 142 -2.71 -9.80 4.66
CA ASN A 142 -2.40 -10.91 5.55
C ASN A 142 -3.70 -11.39 6.22
N LEU A 143 -4.50 -12.16 5.49
CA LEU A 143 -5.90 -12.38 5.83
C LEU A 143 -6.09 -13.29 7.06
N TYR A 144 -6.99 -12.88 7.94
CA TYR A 144 -7.49 -13.69 9.05
C TYR A 144 -8.90 -14.23 8.73
N PRO A 145 -9.22 -15.47 9.18
CA PRO A 145 -10.53 -16.08 8.93
C PRO A 145 -11.69 -15.25 9.50
N ASP A 146 -11.45 -14.52 10.59
CA ASP A 146 -12.44 -13.65 11.23
C ASP A 146 -12.90 -12.50 10.33
N MET A 147 -12.04 -11.99 9.45
CA MET A 147 -12.46 -10.98 8.46
C MET A 147 -13.51 -11.57 7.50
N VAL A 148 -13.25 -12.78 6.98
CA VAL A 148 -14.13 -13.47 6.03
C VAL A 148 -15.46 -13.83 6.68
N ALA A 149 -15.44 -14.27 7.94
CA ALA A 149 -16.64 -14.65 8.68
C ALA A 149 -17.58 -13.47 9.01
N ARG A 150 -17.10 -12.22 8.84
CA ARG A 150 -17.83 -11.00 9.23
C ARG A 150 -18.30 -10.19 8.03
N VAL A 151 -18.11 -10.66 6.80
CA VAL A 151 -18.50 -9.93 5.58
C VAL A 151 -19.32 -10.80 4.65
N ASP A 152 -20.11 -10.17 3.80
CA ASP A 152 -20.98 -10.81 2.82
C ASP A 152 -20.35 -10.78 1.43
N VAL A 153 -19.49 -9.79 1.16
CA VAL A 153 -18.75 -9.65 -0.09
C VAL A 153 -17.30 -9.26 0.21
N LEU A 154 -16.34 -9.93 -0.44
CA LEU A 154 -14.92 -9.62 -0.34
C LEU A 154 -14.29 -9.71 -1.73
N THR A 155 -13.61 -8.64 -2.14
CA THR A 155 -12.83 -8.62 -3.39
C THR A 155 -11.40 -8.16 -3.15
N GLY A 156 -10.45 -8.70 -3.89
CA GLY A 156 -9.05 -8.28 -3.90
C GLY A 156 -8.66 -7.53 -5.18
N TYR A 157 -7.48 -6.92 -5.12
CA TYR A 157 -6.80 -6.38 -6.30
C TYR A 157 -6.20 -7.52 -7.12
N HIS A 158 -6.31 -7.43 -8.45
CA HIS A 158 -5.78 -8.44 -9.37
C HIS A 158 -4.41 -8.05 -9.94
N THR A 159 -3.93 -6.83 -9.70
CA THR A 159 -2.67 -6.33 -10.29
C THR A 159 -1.65 -5.90 -9.23
N TYR A 160 -0.37 -6.19 -9.51
CA TYR A 160 0.78 -5.62 -8.80
C TYR A 160 1.86 -5.22 -9.83
N PRO A 161 2.16 -3.92 -10.01
CA PRO A 161 1.68 -2.76 -9.24
C PRO A 161 0.16 -2.56 -9.32
N HIS A 162 -0.45 -2.06 -8.25
CA HIS A 162 -1.90 -1.87 -8.13
C HIS A 162 -2.38 -0.76 -9.07
N ILE A 163 -2.98 -1.17 -10.19
CA ILE A 163 -3.60 -0.26 -11.17
C ILE A 163 -5.10 -0.51 -11.32
N ASP A 164 -5.64 -1.54 -10.65
CA ASP A 164 -7.05 -1.94 -10.70
C ASP A 164 -7.83 -1.65 -9.41
N MET A 165 -7.30 -0.81 -8.51
CA MET A 165 -7.91 -0.50 -7.20
C MET A 165 -9.36 -0.01 -7.32
N ALA A 166 -9.63 0.92 -8.24
CA ALA A 166 -10.98 1.42 -8.48
C ALA A 166 -11.90 0.34 -9.05
N ASP A 167 -11.38 -0.56 -9.88
CA ASP A 167 -12.16 -1.65 -10.44
C ASP A 167 -12.49 -2.71 -9.37
N ALA A 168 -11.57 -2.98 -8.44
CA ALA A 168 -11.84 -3.81 -7.27
C ALA A 168 -12.94 -3.22 -6.39
N GLY A 169 -12.87 -1.92 -6.11
CA GLY A 169 -13.94 -1.20 -5.41
C GLY A 169 -15.29 -1.35 -6.11
N LYS A 170 -15.34 -1.13 -7.44
CA LYS A 170 -16.57 -1.33 -8.22
C LYS A 170 -17.08 -2.77 -8.13
N ARG A 171 -16.20 -3.78 -8.23
CA ARG A 171 -16.58 -5.20 -8.10
C ARG A 171 -17.28 -5.45 -6.76
N ALA A 172 -16.68 -5.04 -5.64
CA ALA A 172 -17.30 -5.21 -4.31
C ALA A 172 -18.63 -4.48 -4.18
N ALA A 173 -18.72 -3.22 -4.63
CA ALA A 173 -19.95 -2.44 -4.54
C ALA A 173 -21.08 -3.00 -5.41
N GLU A 174 -20.81 -3.42 -6.65
CA GLU A 174 -21.84 -4.01 -7.52
C GLU A 174 -22.37 -5.32 -6.95
N LEU A 175 -21.49 -6.18 -6.41
CA LEU A 175 -21.89 -7.41 -5.73
C LEU A 175 -22.74 -7.11 -4.49
N LEU A 176 -22.35 -6.13 -3.67
CA LEU A 176 -23.13 -5.77 -2.49
C LEU A 176 -24.53 -5.25 -2.87
N VAL A 177 -24.63 -4.38 -3.88
CA VAL A 177 -25.93 -3.87 -4.35
C VAL A 177 -26.84 -4.99 -4.83
N ARG A 178 -26.30 -5.95 -5.60
CA ARG A 178 -27.05 -7.13 -6.06
C ARG A 178 -27.50 -8.00 -4.89
N PHE A 179 -26.67 -8.14 -3.85
CA PHE A 179 -27.03 -8.88 -2.64
C PHE A 179 -28.16 -8.18 -1.86
N ILE A 180 -28.07 -6.86 -1.67
CA ILE A 180 -29.14 -6.04 -1.06
C ILE A 180 -30.46 -6.19 -1.84
N GLY A 181 -30.38 -6.24 -3.17
CA GLY A 181 -31.53 -6.45 -4.05
C GLY A 181 -32.09 -7.88 -4.04
N GLY A 182 -31.43 -8.83 -3.38
CA GLY A 182 -31.82 -10.24 -3.35
C GLY A 182 -31.56 -11.00 -4.65
N GLU A 183 -30.73 -10.45 -5.55
CA GLU A 183 -30.41 -11.05 -6.85
C GLU A 183 -29.38 -12.18 -6.75
N ILE A 184 -28.54 -12.14 -5.73
CA ILE A 184 -27.49 -13.13 -5.45
C ILE A 184 -27.52 -13.50 -3.96
N ARG A 185 -26.95 -14.66 -3.62
CA ARG A 185 -26.70 -15.09 -2.24
C ARG A 185 -25.22 -15.45 -2.08
N PRO A 186 -24.36 -14.46 -1.81
CA PRO A 186 -22.92 -14.68 -1.68
C PRO A 186 -22.59 -15.74 -0.62
N VAL A 187 -21.67 -16.64 -0.95
CA VAL A 187 -21.07 -17.58 -0.01
C VAL A 187 -19.56 -17.55 -0.20
N LEU A 188 -18.83 -17.31 0.89
CA LEU A 188 -17.38 -17.20 0.87
C LEU A 188 -16.73 -18.50 1.34
N ALA A 189 -15.66 -18.90 0.65
CA ALA A 189 -14.69 -19.87 1.13
C ALA A 189 -13.31 -19.20 1.19
N TRP A 190 -12.50 -19.62 2.15
CA TRP A 190 -11.16 -19.09 2.37
C TRP A 190 -10.19 -20.18 2.80
N GLY A 191 -8.92 -19.98 2.45
CA GLY A 191 -7.81 -20.73 3.02
C GLY A 191 -6.47 -20.01 2.81
N ASN A 192 -5.42 -20.54 3.42
CA ASN A 192 -4.05 -20.05 3.25
C ASN A 192 -3.05 -21.20 3.04
N ARG A 193 -1.82 -20.83 2.68
CA ARG A 193 -0.68 -21.73 2.65
C ARG A 193 0.50 -21.09 3.39
N PRO A 194 1.31 -21.88 4.13
CA PRO A 194 2.40 -21.36 4.95
C PRO A 194 3.61 -21.00 4.09
N MET A 195 3.47 -19.96 3.28
CA MET A 195 4.52 -19.39 2.43
C MET A 195 4.50 -17.87 2.51
N LEU A 196 5.70 -17.29 2.44
CA LEU A 196 5.92 -15.85 2.42
C LEU A 196 6.46 -15.45 1.04
N PRO A 197 5.59 -15.16 0.05
CA PRO A 197 6.01 -14.63 -1.23
C PRO A 197 6.87 -13.38 -1.07
N HIS A 198 8.08 -13.39 -1.61
CA HIS A 198 8.93 -12.19 -1.55
C HIS A 198 8.32 -11.09 -2.44
N THR A 199 8.17 -9.87 -1.95
CA THR A 199 7.52 -8.73 -2.64
C THR A 199 8.03 -8.52 -4.09
N LEU A 200 9.34 -8.61 -4.33
CA LEU A 200 9.95 -8.58 -5.67
C LEU A 200 9.54 -9.70 -6.64
N ARG A 201 8.83 -10.73 -6.18
CA ARG A 201 8.33 -11.86 -6.98
C ARG A 201 6.79 -11.90 -7.04
N GLN A 202 6.14 -10.87 -6.52
CA GLN A 202 4.67 -10.76 -6.53
C GLN A 202 4.16 -10.03 -7.78
N GLY A 203 5.02 -9.48 -8.65
CA GLY A 203 4.62 -8.70 -9.82
C GLY A 203 3.74 -9.50 -10.80
N THR A 204 2.60 -8.94 -11.21
CA THR A 204 1.66 -9.63 -12.13
C THR A 204 2.08 -9.57 -13.59
N HIS A 205 3.19 -8.90 -13.89
CA HIS A 205 3.85 -8.95 -15.20
C HIS A 205 4.66 -10.24 -15.41
N ALA A 206 4.93 -11.01 -14.35
CA ALA A 206 5.79 -12.19 -14.38
C ALA A 206 5.19 -13.36 -13.58
N GLU A 207 5.67 -14.57 -13.88
CA GLU A 207 5.36 -15.74 -13.06
C GLU A 207 6.11 -15.67 -11.72
N PRO A 208 5.54 -16.24 -10.65
CA PRO A 208 4.34 -17.09 -10.64
C PRO A 208 2.99 -16.35 -10.49
N ASN A 209 2.99 -15.06 -10.14
CA ASN A 209 1.73 -14.37 -9.81
C ASN A 209 0.86 -14.07 -11.04
N ARG A 210 1.46 -13.86 -12.23
CA ARG A 210 0.71 -13.58 -13.46
C ARG A 210 -0.35 -14.64 -13.75
N SER A 211 0.02 -15.93 -13.78
CA SER A 211 -0.93 -17.01 -14.09
C SER A 211 -1.98 -17.22 -13.00
N LEU A 212 -1.61 -17.00 -11.74
CA LEU A 212 -2.51 -17.10 -10.59
C LEU A 212 -3.62 -16.02 -10.64
N GLN A 213 -3.25 -14.77 -10.90
CA GLN A 213 -4.22 -13.68 -11.04
C GLN A 213 -5.06 -13.81 -12.31
N ALA A 214 -4.48 -14.26 -13.42
CA ALA A 214 -5.23 -14.55 -14.64
C ALA A 214 -6.32 -15.61 -14.39
N THR A 215 -6.01 -16.66 -13.63
CA THR A 215 -6.98 -17.69 -13.24
C THR A 215 -8.14 -17.09 -12.43
N CYS A 216 -7.85 -16.18 -11.49
CA CYS A 216 -8.88 -15.49 -10.71
C CYS A 216 -9.84 -14.69 -11.62
N ILE A 217 -9.30 -13.90 -12.55
CA ILE A 217 -10.07 -13.11 -13.51
C ILE A 217 -10.92 -14.02 -14.43
N GLU A 218 -10.36 -15.12 -14.93
CA GLU A 218 -11.07 -16.07 -15.78
C GLU A 218 -12.24 -16.74 -15.05
N LEU A 219 -12.07 -17.07 -13.76
CA LEU A 219 -13.13 -17.63 -12.93
C LEU A 219 -14.31 -16.67 -12.78
N GLU A 220 -14.03 -15.39 -12.49
CA GLU A 220 -15.03 -14.31 -12.37
C GLU A 220 -15.80 -14.09 -13.69
N GLN A 221 -15.12 -14.22 -14.83
CA GLN A 221 -15.71 -14.03 -16.16
C GLN A 221 -16.42 -15.26 -16.71
N SER A 222 -16.27 -16.42 -16.05
CA SER A 222 -16.74 -17.71 -16.58
C SER A 222 -18.26 -17.82 -16.69
N GLY A 223 -19.03 -16.98 -16.00
CA GLY A 223 -20.50 -17.04 -15.97
C GLY A 223 -21.07 -18.24 -15.19
N HIS A 224 -20.23 -18.99 -14.48
CA HIS A 224 -20.63 -20.20 -13.77
C HIS A 224 -20.84 -19.98 -12.25
N GLY A 225 -21.38 -18.82 -11.86
CA GLY A 225 -21.73 -18.55 -10.47
C GLY A 225 -20.56 -18.19 -9.54
N VAL A 226 -19.36 -17.94 -10.06
CA VAL A 226 -18.25 -17.33 -9.29
C VAL A 226 -18.43 -15.81 -9.32
N LEU A 227 -18.68 -15.22 -8.16
CA LEU A 227 -18.93 -13.78 -8.01
C LEU A 227 -17.61 -12.99 -7.89
N ALA A 228 -16.65 -13.53 -7.14
CA ALA A 228 -15.30 -12.98 -6.98
C ALA A 228 -14.31 -14.10 -6.65
N ALA A 229 -13.08 -14.00 -7.14
CA ALA A 229 -11.98 -14.90 -6.76
C ALA A 229 -10.75 -14.04 -6.49
N SER A 230 -10.23 -14.05 -5.27
CA SER A 230 -9.16 -13.14 -4.86
C SER A 230 -8.00 -13.92 -4.28
N LEU A 231 -6.84 -13.81 -4.91
CA LEU A 231 -5.58 -14.37 -4.40
C LEU A 231 -4.71 -13.25 -3.85
N PHE A 232 -4.40 -13.36 -2.57
CA PHE A 232 -3.56 -12.43 -1.82
C PHE A 232 -2.18 -13.03 -1.68
N THR A 233 -1.14 -12.34 -2.17
CA THR A 233 0.26 -12.78 -1.99
C THR A 233 0.75 -12.54 -0.57
N GLY A 234 0.06 -11.69 0.20
CA GLY A 234 0.42 -11.31 1.56
C GLY A 234 1.61 -10.36 1.61
N PHE A 235 1.79 -9.76 2.79
CA PHE A 235 2.90 -8.85 3.08
C PHE A 235 3.88 -9.53 4.04
N PRO A 236 5.08 -9.93 3.55
CA PRO A 236 6.00 -10.76 4.34
C PRO A 236 6.77 -9.98 5.42
N ASN A 237 6.75 -8.65 5.42
CA ASN A 237 7.46 -7.83 6.41
C ASN A 237 6.61 -7.56 7.66
N ALA A 238 5.82 -8.54 8.09
CA ALA A 238 4.99 -8.47 9.29
C ALA A 238 5.17 -9.74 10.12
N ASP A 239 5.54 -9.58 11.40
CA ASP A 239 5.64 -10.65 12.38
C ASP A 239 4.25 -10.95 12.96
N VAL A 240 3.40 -11.57 12.14
CA VAL A 240 2.02 -11.94 12.48
C VAL A 240 1.72 -13.37 12.06
N ARG A 241 0.79 -14.03 12.74
CA ARG A 241 0.48 -15.46 12.55
C ARG A 241 0.06 -15.81 11.13
N ASN A 242 -0.71 -14.94 10.47
CA ASN A 242 -1.25 -15.19 9.13
C ASN A 242 -0.50 -14.46 8.01
N ALA A 243 0.76 -14.06 8.23
CA ALA A 243 1.57 -13.47 7.18
C ALA A 243 1.72 -14.44 5.99
N GLY A 244 1.39 -13.98 4.79
CA GLY A 244 1.61 -14.74 3.56
C GLY A 244 0.38 -15.03 2.71
N LEU A 245 0.50 -16.05 1.86
CA LEU A 245 -0.44 -16.27 0.76
C LEU A 245 -1.78 -16.84 1.23
N SER A 246 -2.87 -16.21 0.79
CA SER A 246 -4.24 -16.65 1.05
C SER A 246 -5.16 -16.46 -0.16
N VAL A 247 -6.30 -17.15 -0.15
CA VAL A 247 -7.30 -17.08 -1.22
C VAL A 247 -8.68 -16.94 -0.59
N VAL A 248 -9.52 -16.09 -1.17
CA VAL A 248 -10.96 -16.02 -0.89
C VAL A 248 -11.71 -16.19 -2.20
N VAL A 249 -12.71 -17.06 -2.20
CA VAL A 249 -13.64 -17.24 -3.33
C VAL A 249 -15.06 -16.96 -2.86
N CYS A 250 -15.77 -16.13 -3.60
CA CYS A 250 -17.18 -15.84 -3.40
C CYS A 250 -17.99 -16.44 -4.55
N CYS A 251 -18.93 -17.33 -4.24
CA CYS A 251 -19.86 -17.92 -5.21
C CYS A 251 -21.30 -17.51 -4.89
N ASP A 252 -22.20 -17.67 -5.86
CA ASP A 252 -23.64 -17.49 -5.67
C ASP A 252 -24.28 -18.81 -5.18
N ALA A 253 -24.63 -18.85 -3.89
CA ALA A 253 -25.31 -19.96 -3.22
C ALA A 253 -24.65 -21.35 -3.36
N ASP A 254 -23.35 -21.43 -3.66
CA ASP A 254 -22.62 -22.69 -3.86
C ASP A 254 -21.32 -22.75 -3.05
N ALA A 255 -21.44 -23.15 -1.78
CA ALA A 255 -20.32 -23.21 -0.85
C ALA A 255 -19.31 -24.32 -1.19
N ALA A 256 -19.79 -25.43 -1.78
CA ALA A 256 -18.93 -26.54 -2.20
C ALA A 256 -18.01 -26.10 -3.32
N ARG A 257 -18.56 -25.41 -4.33
CA ARG A 257 -17.78 -24.84 -5.42
C ARG A 257 -16.81 -23.76 -4.96
N ALA A 258 -17.24 -22.87 -4.05
CA ALA A 258 -16.34 -21.86 -3.48
C ALA A 258 -15.12 -22.53 -2.83
N THR A 259 -15.34 -23.60 -2.06
CA THR A 259 -14.28 -24.37 -1.39
C THR A 259 -13.35 -25.06 -2.40
N GLU A 260 -13.91 -25.73 -3.40
CA GLU A 260 -13.14 -26.41 -4.44
C GLU A 260 -12.19 -25.46 -5.19
N ILE A 261 -12.70 -24.31 -5.62
CA ILE A 261 -11.89 -23.30 -6.33
C ILE A 261 -10.83 -22.71 -5.40
N CYS A 262 -11.18 -22.44 -4.14
CA CYS A 262 -10.25 -21.91 -3.16
C CYS A 262 -9.05 -22.85 -2.96
N GLU A 263 -9.30 -24.14 -2.76
CA GLU A 263 -8.24 -25.14 -2.60
C GLU A 263 -7.41 -25.32 -3.88
N ASP A 264 -8.01 -25.33 -5.07
CA ASP A 264 -7.27 -25.42 -6.35
C ASP A 264 -6.30 -24.24 -6.52
N LEU A 265 -6.75 -23.00 -6.27
CA LEU A 265 -5.90 -21.81 -6.34
C LEU A 265 -4.75 -21.87 -5.33
N LEU A 266 -5.02 -22.31 -4.10
CA LEU A 266 -4.01 -22.46 -3.06
C LEU A 266 -2.98 -23.55 -3.42
N ASP A 267 -3.41 -24.67 -3.97
CA ASP A 267 -2.54 -25.77 -4.39
C ASP A 267 -1.65 -25.36 -5.58
N ARG A 268 -2.20 -24.62 -6.55
CA ARG A 268 -1.41 -24.04 -7.65
C ARG A 268 -0.34 -23.09 -7.13
N ALA A 269 -0.70 -22.20 -6.22
CA ALA A 269 0.25 -21.27 -5.61
C ALA A 269 1.34 -22.01 -4.83
N TRP A 270 0.95 -23.00 -4.03
CA TRP A 270 1.87 -23.82 -3.23
C TRP A 270 2.85 -24.63 -4.09
N ALA A 271 2.39 -25.17 -5.21
CA ALA A 271 3.22 -25.89 -6.17
C ALA A 271 4.32 -24.98 -6.75
N GLN A 272 4.05 -23.67 -6.88
CA GLN A 272 4.97 -22.66 -7.38
C GLN A 272 5.75 -21.92 -6.29
N ARG A 273 5.66 -22.31 -5.01
CA ARG A 273 6.23 -21.56 -3.87
C ARG A 273 7.72 -21.22 -4.01
N SER A 274 8.54 -22.10 -4.60
CA SER A 274 9.96 -21.83 -4.82
C SER A 274 10.22 -20.69 -5.82
N ALA A 275 9.30 -20.46 -6.76
CA ALA A 275 9.40 -19.38 -7.75
C ALA A 275 9.10 -17.99 -7.15
N PHE A 276 8.52 -17.94 -5.94
CA PHE A 276 8.33 -16.71 -5.18
C PHE A 276 9.57 -16.29 -4.36
N LEU A 277 10.66 -17.06 -4.40
CA LEU A 277 11.92 -16.66 -3.80
C LEU A 277 12.65 -15.63 -4.68
N TYR A 278 13.11 -14.55 -4.07
CA TYR A 278 13.99 -13.57 -4.72
C TYR A 278 15.45 -13.87 -4.37
N ALA A 279 16.29 -13.98 -5.39
CA ALA A 279 17.74 -14.05 -5.25
C ALA A 279 18.34 -12.75 -5.80
N GLY A 280 18.79 -11.88 -4.89
CA GLY A 280 19.40 -10.60 -5.25
C GLY A 280 20.85 -10.75 -5.75
N THR A 281 21.29 -9.79 -6.55
CA THR A 281 22.71 -9.59 -6.87
C THR A 281 23.34 -8.68 -5.80
N PRO A 282 24.58 -8.93 -5.34
CA PRO A 282 25.25 -8.06 -4.39
C PRO A 282 25.25 -6.58 -4.83
N LEU A 283 25.11 -5.67 -3.87
CA LEU A 283 25.01 -4.23 -4.12
C LEU A 283 26.20 -3.69 -4.97
N PRO A 284 27.48 -4.01 -4.65
CA PRO A 284 28.60 -3.53 -5.46
C PRO A 284 28.55 -3.96 -6.91
N GLU A 285 28.12 -5.21 -7.18
CA GLU A 285 27.99 -5.72 -8.55
C GLU A 285 26.85 -5.02 -9.30
N THR A 286 25.74 -4.74 -8.62
CA THR A 286 24.59 -4.05 -9.20
C THR A 286 24.94 -2.61 -9.59
N ILE A 287 25.66 -1.89 -8.73
CA ILE A 287 26.13 -0.52 -9.00
C ILE A 287 27.18 -0.51 -10.12
N ALA A 288 28.11 -1.49 -10.14
CA ALA A 288 29.10 -1.62 -11.20
C ALA A 288 28.45 -1.87 -12.56
N ARG A 289 27.42 -2.73 -12.60
CA ARG A 289 26.62 -2.99 -13.81
C ARG A 289 25.91 -1.73 -14.30
N ALA A 290 25.35 -0.93 -13.41
CA ALA A 290 24.70 0.33 -13.77
C ALA A 290 25.71 1.33 -14.34
N LYS A 291 26.90 1.45 -13.74
CA LYS A 291 27.99 2.30 -14.26
C LYS A 291 28.45 1.90 -15.67
N ALA A 292 28.47 0.61 -15.95
CA ALA A 292 28.87 0.06 -17.25
C ALA A 292 27.73 0.05 -18.30
N ALA A 293 26.52 0.46 -17.95
CA ALA A 293 25.38 0.40 -18.85
C ALA A 293 25.55 1.36 -20.04
N GLN A 294 25.28 0.84 -21.24
CA GLN A 294 25.34 1.61 -22.49
C GLN A 294 23.96 2.17 -22.90
N THR A 295 22.90 1.75 -22.21
CA THR A 295 21.51 2.17 -22.47
C THR A 295 20.97 2.93 -21.26
N CYS A 296 20.35 4.09 -21.53
CA CYS A 296 19.88 5.03 -20.51
C CYS A 296 18.42 5.47 -20.79
N PRO A 297 17.64 5.86 -19.78
CA PRO A 297 18.02 5.90 -18.36
C PRO A 297 18.06 4.50 -17.73
N VAL A 298 18.98 4.29 -16.79
CA VAL A 298 18.96 3.13 -15.88
C VAL A 298 18.22 3.53 -14.61
N VAL A 299 17.21 2.75 -14.22
CA VAL A 299 16.49 2.94 -12.96
C VAL A 299 16.96 1.88 -11.97
N LEU A 300 17.63 2.32 -10.92
CA LEU A 300 18.01 1.48 -9.78
C LEU A 300 17.02 1.70 -8.64
N LEU A 301 16.50 0.61 -8.10
CA LEU A 301 15.52 0.64 -7.02
C LEU A 301 16.18 0.13 -5.74
N ASP A 302 16.23 0.97 -4.72
CA ASP A 302 16.61 0.55 -3.37
C ASP A 302 15.41 -0.17 -2.73
N HIS A 303 15.36 -1.49 -2.93
CA HIS A 303 14.25 -2.29 -2.42
C HIS A 303 14.30 -2.44 -0.89
N CYS A 304 15.48 -2.44 -0.30
CA CYS A 304 15.66 -2.77 1.12
C CYS A 304 15.19 -1.64 2.04
N ASP A 305 15.16 -0.40 1.55
CA ASP A 305 14.65 0.77 2.28
C ASP A 305 13.54 1.50 1.49
N ASN A 306 12.62 0.71 0.93
CA ASN A 306 11.48 1.22 0.18
C ASN A 306 10.39 1.78 1.12
N ALA A 307 10.11 3.08 1.06
CA ALA A 307 8.99 3.70 1.80
C ALA A 307 7.63 3.04 1.52
N ALA A 308 7.41 2.51 0.31
CA ALA A 308 6.17 1.81 -0.04
C ALA A 308 6.08 0.39 0.55
N SER A 309 7.01 0.01 1.44
CA SER A 309 6.96 -1.21 2.25
C SER A 309 7.36 -0.92 3.71
N GLY A 310 7.24 0.33 4.15
CA GLY A 310 7.57 0.77 5.51
C GLY A 310 9.04 1.09 5.74
N GLY A 311 9.84 1.23 4.67
CA GLY A 311 11.21 1.74 4.75
C GLY A 311 11.27 3.15 5.33
N SER A 312 12.37 3.44 6.02
CA SER A 312 12.65 4.74 6.63
C SER A 312 13.09 5.80 5.61
N MET A 313 13.59 5.38 4.45
CA MET A 313 14.31 6.21 3.48
C MET A 313 15.54 6.89 4.10
N ASP A 314 16.05 6.39 5.22
CA ASP A 314 17.19 6.97 5.94
C ASP A 314 18.47 6.12 5.80
N THR A 315 18.39 4.97 5.13
CA THR A 315 19.55 4.11 4.89
C THR A 315 20.47 4.68 3.83
N THR A 316 21.77 4.58 4.09
CA THR A 316 22.80 5.22 3.25
C THR A 316 23.58 4.23 2.40
N ALA A 317 23.29 2.93 2.48
CA ALA A 317 24.09 1.87 1.86
C ALA A 317 24.23 2.05 0.34
N VAL A 318 23.12 2.28 -0.36
CA VAL A 318 23.13 2.48 -1.82
C VAL A 318 23.84 3.78 -2.19
N LEU A 319 23.54 4.90 -1.51
CA LEU A 319 24.21 6.17 -1.79
C LEU A 319 25.72 6.09 -1.57
N ARG A 320 26.16 5.45 -0.48
CA ARG A 320 27.57 5.21 -0.19
C ARG A 320 28.24 4.44 -1.32
N GLU A 321 27.59 3.40 -1.84
CA GLU A 321 28.15 2.61 -2.93
C GLU A 321 28.20 3.37 -4.26
N VAL A 322 27.17 4.17 -4.56
CA VAL A 322 27.13 5.08 -5.72
C VAL A 322 28.30 6.07 -5.67
N LEU A 323 28.55 6.68 -4.51
CA LEU A 323 29.67 7.60 -4.30
C LEU A 323 31.02 6.89 -4.36
N ARG A 324 31.16 5.73 -3.72
CA ARG A 324 32.39 4.91 -3.70
C ARG A 324 32.81 4.50 -5.10
N GLN A 325 31.84 4.11 -5.94
CA GLN A 325 32.09 3.75 -7.33
C GLN A 325 32.13 4.94 -8.28
N GLN A 326 31.92 6.17 -7.79
CA GLN A 326 31.95 7.40 -8.59
C GLN A 326 31.03 7.28 -9.82
N LEU A 327 29.75 6.99 -9.59
CA LEU A 327 28.76 7.00 -10.68
C LEU A 327 28.50 8.44 -11.13
N GLU A 328 28.76 8.72 -12.40
CA GLU A 328 28.51 10.02 -13.01
C GLU A 328 27.13 10.06 -13.68
N ASN A 329 26.59 11.26 -13.90
CA ASN A 329 25.27 11.47 -14.51
C ASN A 329 24.14 10.68 -13.81
N ALA A 330 24.17 10.70 -12.48
CA ALA A 330 23.26 9.93 -11.64
C ALA A 330 22.36 10.86 -10.80
N VAL A 331 21.15 10.40 -10.52
CA VAL A 331 20.24 11.04 -9.55
C VAL A 331 19.92 10.01 -8.47
N PHE A 332 20.13 10.36 -7.22
CA PHE A 332 19.71 9.58 -6.06
C PHE A 332 18.43 10.18 -5.48
N TYR A 333 17.36 9.40 -5.48
CA TYR A 333 16.09 9.71 -4.85
C TYR A 333 15.76 8.58 -3.87
N ALA A 334 15.72 8.79 -2.57
CA ALA A 334 16.00 10.01 -1.80
C ALA A 334 16.46 9.61 -0.39
N ILE A 335 16.96 10.56 0.41
CA ILE A 335 17.20 10.33 1.85
C ILE A 335 16.24 11.21 2.67
N HIS A 336 15.50 10.62 3.59
CA HIS A 336 14.68 11.33 4.56
C HIS A 336 15.55 11.83 5.72
N ASP A 337 15.83 13.12 5.76
CA ASP A 337 16.62 13.77 6.82
C ASP A 337 16.14 15.22 7.03
N PRO A 338 15.10 15.42 7.86
CA PRO A 338 14.52 16.75 8.09
C PRO A 338 15.52 17.78 8.63
N ALA A 339 16.53 17.34 9.40
CA ALA A 339 17.55 18.23 9.96
C ALA A 339 18.51 18.73 8.87
N ALA A 340 18.92 17.84 7.95
CA ALA A 340 19.73 18.21 6.79
C ALA A 340 18.94 19.14 5.83
N VAL A 341 17.65 18.87 5.63
CA VAL A 341 16.74 19.75 4.88
C VAL A 341 16.70 21.15 5.49
N ASP A 342 16.47 21.26 6.80
CA ASP A 342 16.40 22.56 7.48
C ASP A 342 17.72 23.35 7.39
N ALA A 343 18.85 22.67 7.55
CA ALA A 343 20.17 23.28 7.40
C ALA A 343 20.41 23.79 5.96
N ALA A 344 20.03 23.01 4.95
CA ALA A 344 20.18 23.39 3.55
C ALA A 344 19.24 24.54 3.15
N ILE A 345 18.00 24.55 3.66
CA ILE A 345 17.05 25.65 3.48
C ILE A 345 17.60 26.94 4.10
N ALA A 346 18.14 26.86 5.32
CA ALA A 346 18.73 28.02 6.00
C ALA A 346 19.94 28.60 5.26
N ALA A 347 20.74 27.76 4.60
CA ALA A 347 21.83 28.22 3.74
C ALA A 347 21.29 28.92 2.47
N GLY A 348 20.28 28.33 1.83
CA GLY A 348 19.63 28.88 0.64
C GLY A 348 20.24 28.42 -0.69
N VAL A 349 19.46 28.58 -1.76
CA VAL A 349 19.83 28.14 -3.12
C VAL A 349 21.13 28.80 -3.59
N GLY A 350 21.99 28.00 -4.22
CA GLY A 350 23.30 28.39 -4.75
C GLY A 350 24.43 28.39 -3.72
N ARG A 351 24.15 28.10 -2.44
CA ARG A 351 25.17 28.04 -1.39
C ARG A 351 25.73 26.63 -1.25
N GLU A 352 27.02 26.54 -0.96
CA GLU A 352 27.67 25.31 -0.53
C GLU A 352 27.33 25.02 0.93
N VAL A 353 27.04 23.76 1.22
CA VAL A 353 26.78 23.22 2.55
C VAL A 353 27.58 21.95 2.76
N THR A 354 28.01 21.71 4.00
CA THR A 354 28.61 20.45 4.43
C THR A 354 27.68 19.80 5.44
N LEU A 355 27.15 18.62 5.11
CA LEU A 355 26.10 17.96 5.87
C LEU A 355 26.49 16.51 6.20
N SER A 356 26.03 16.05 7.35
CA SER A 356 25.91 14.62 7.66
C SER A 356 24.47 14.24 7.30
N ILE A 357 24.30 13.30 6.37
CA ILE A 357 22.98 12.91 5.85
C ILE A 357 22.69 11.44 6.13
N GLY A 358 21.42 11.16 6.42
CA GLY A 358 20.93 9.81 6.69
C GLY A 358 21.53 9.20 7.96
N GLY A 359 21.28 7.91 8.19
CA GLY A 359 21.86 7.20 9.34
C GLY A 359 21.32 7.62 10.69
N ARG A 360 20.07 8.11 10.74
CA ARG A 360 19.40 8.57 11.97
C ARG A 360 18.58 7.45 12.63
N ALA A 361 18.02 6.55 11.84
CA ALA A 361 17.20 5.43 12.26
C ALA A 361 18.06 4.28 12.80
N SER A 362 17.62 3.69 13.91
CA SER A 362 18.21 2.47 14.44
C SER A 362 17.70 1.26 13.65
N LEU A 363 18.60 0.35 13.25
CA LEU A 363 18.23 -0.94 12.67
C LEU A 363 18.01 -1.97 13.79
N ALA A 364 17.02 -1.70 14.65
CA ALA A 364 16.80 -2.45 15.89
C ALA A 364 16.60 -3.97 15.67
N ALA A 365 16.04 -4.36 14.52
CA ALA A 365 15.81 -5.76 14.18
C ALA A 365 17.10 -6.57 13.94
N THR A 366 18.17 -5.93 13.44
CA THR A 366 19.46 -6.59 13.16
C THR A 366 20.55 -6.19 14.15
N GLY A 367 20.38 -5.08 14.87
CA GLY A 367 21.41 -4.47 15.71
C GLY A 367 22.53 -3.80 14.91
N GLU A 368 22.38 -3.68 13.58
CA GLU A 368 23.37 -3.06 12.71
C GLU A 368 23.36 -1.52 12.81
N HIS A 369 24.48 -0.90 12.44
CA HIS A 369 24.60 0.55 12.40
C HIS A 369 24.32 1.06 10.99
N ASN A 370 23.33 1.95 10.86
CA ASN A 370 23.15 2.76 9.66
C ASN A 370 23.99 4.04 9.80
N GLU A 371 25.19 4.06 9.22
CA GLU A 371 26.08 5.21 9.33
C GLU A 371 25.63 6.38 8.43
N SER A 372 25.69 7.61 8.95
CA SER A 372 25.49 8.80 8.12
C SER A 372 26.61 8.98 7.09
N ILE A 373 26.35 9.69 6.00
CA ILE A 373 27.37 10.12 5.03
C ILE A 373 27.69 11.59 5.25
N GLN A 374 28.97 11.94 5.41
CA GLN A 374 29.42 13.33 5.37
C GLN A 374 29.66 13.73 3.91
N LEU A 375 29.01 14.79 3.43
CA LEU A 375 29.26 15.33 2.08
C LEU A 375 29.20 16.86 2.05
N SER A 376 29.88 17.44 1.05
CA SER A 376 29.73 18.84 0.66
C SER A 376 28.99 18.92 -0.66
N ALA A 377 28.03 19.85 -0.77
CA ALA A 377 27.21 20.02 -1.96
C ALA A 377 26.66 21.44 -2.07
N HIS A 378 26.24 21.83 -3.27
CA HIS A 378 25.50 23.06 -3.49
C HIS A 378 23.99 22.82 -3.39
N VAL A 379 23.28 23.71 -2.70
CA VAL A 379 21.81 23.70 -2.67
C VAL A 379 21.28 24.14 -4.03
N ARG A 380 20.67 23.23 -4.79
CA ARG A 380 20.21 23.49 -6.15
C ARG A 380 18.77 23.98 -6.21
N THR A 381 17.87 23.29 -5.51
CA THR A 381 16.45 23.66 -5.44
C THR A 381 15.89 23.40 -4.05
N ILE A 382 14.87 24.19 -3.69
CA ILE A 382 14.05 24.00 -2.50
C ILE A 382 12.60 23.98 -2.98
N SER A 383 11.80 23.03 -2.50
CA SER A 383 10.38 22.90 -2.84
C SER A 383 9.55 22.48 -1.63
N ASP A 384 8.22 22.60 -1.75
CA ASP A 384 7.26 22.16 -0.74
C ASP A 384 6.92 20.65 -0.84
N GLY A 385 7.54 19.91 -1.77
CA GLY A 385 7.36 18.48 -1.97
C GLY A 385 5.98 18.06 -2.49
N LEU A 386 5.19 18.99 -3.02
CA LEU A 386 3.88 18.68 -3.59
C LEU A 386 4.02 18.21 -5.04
N ILE A 387 3.69 16.94 -5.29
CA ILE A 387 3.82 16.29 -6.60
C ILE A 387 2.47 15.68 -6.99
N ARG A 388 2.02 15.93 -8.23
CA ARG A 388 0.87 15.24 -8.80
C ARG A 388 1.32 13.95 -9.48
N LEU A 389 0.67 12.84 -9.15
CA LEU A 389 0.98 11.55 -9.75
C LEU A 389 0.31 11.42 -11.13
N HIS A 390 1.14 11.19 -12.15
CA HIS A 390 0.71 10.96 -13.54
C HIS A 390 0.70 9.48 -13.94
N GLY A 391 1.37 8.62 -13.16
CA GLY A 391 1.36 7.18 -13.39
C GLY A 391 -0.03 6.57 -13.15
N PRO A 392 -0.27 5.34 -13.64
CA PRO A 392 -1.58 4.69 -13.52
C PRO A 392 -1.96 4.41 -12.07
N MET A 393 -0.99 4.06 -11.23
CA MET A 393 -1.19 3.90 -9.79
C MET A 393 -1.45 5.26 -9.14
N ASN A 394 -2.56 5.38 -8.41
CA ASN A 394 -2.98 6.61 -7.75
C ASN A 394 -3.08 7.83 -8.69
N ALA A 395 -3.42 7.59 -9.97
CA ALA A 395 -3.51 8.63 -10.99
C ALA A 395 -4.37 9.82 -10.54
N GLY A 396 -3.85 11.03 -10.72
CA GLY A 396 -4.55 12.28 -10.40
C GLY A 396 -4.47 12.70 -8.93
N THR A 397 -3.98 11.85 -8.03
CA THR A 397 -3.78 12.21 -6.62
C THR A 397 -2.57 13.14 -6.41
N LEU A 398 -2.61 13.92 -5.33
CA LEU A 398 -1.48 14.71 -4.86
C LEU A 398 -0.71 13.93 -3.81
N ARG A 399 0.61 13.87 -3.98
CA ARG A 399 1.59 13.38 -3.00
C ARG A 399 2.28 14.57 -2.36
N ASN A 400 2.47 14.51 -1.04
CA ASN A 400 3.28 15.46 -0.30
C ASN A 400 4.46 14.71 0.32
N THR A 401 5.68 15.08 -0.07
CA THR A 401 6.92 14.49 0.45
C THR A 401 7.59 15.36 1.53
N GLY A 402 6.94 16.44 1.97
CA GLY A 402 7.52 17.42 2.88
C GLY A 402 8.42 18.45 2.18
N ARG A 403 8.99 19.38 2.95
CA ARG A 403 9.96 20.34 2.40
C ARG A 403 11.13 19.56 1.82
N THR A 404 11.43 19.75 0.54
CA THR A 404 12.43 18.94 -0.16
C THR A 404 13.54 19.82 -0.71
N VAL A 405 14.78 19.37 -0.55
CA VAL A 405 15.98 20.02 -1.09
C VAL A 405 16.69 19.10 -2.08
N VAL A 406 17.13 19.66 -3.21
CA VAL A 406 18.07 18.97 -4.11
C VAL A 406 19.47 19.50 -3.88
N LEU A 407 20.40 18.59 -3.55
CA LEU A 407 21.82 18.85 -3.40
C LEU A 407 22.57 18.41 -4.65
N ASP A 408 23.50 19.26 -5.11
CA ASP A 408 24.45 18.95 -6.19
C ASP A 408 25.84 18.75 -5.59
N THR A 409 26.28 17.50 -5.50
CA THR A 409 27.59 17.14 -4.92
C THR A 409 28.75 17.49 -5.84
N GLY A 410 28.49 17.80 -7.11
CA GLY A 410 29.52 17.85 -8.13
C GLY A 410 30.25 16.51 -8.29
N SER A 411 30.95 16.32 -9.40
CA SER A 411 32.08 15.39 -9.44
C SER A 411 33.33 16.19 -9.11
N VAL A 412 34.19 15.65 -8.24
CA VAL A 412 35.50 16.21 -7.90
C VAL A 412 36.21 16.71 -9.16
N ASP A 413 36.45 18.03 -9.21
CA ASP A 413 37.21 18.83 -10.20
C ASP A 413 37.26 18.37 -11.68
N LEU A 414 36.47 19.04 -12.54
CA LEU A 414 36.80 19.64 -13.86
C LEU A 414 35.52 19.85 -14.71
N PRO A 415 35.50 20.67 -15.78
CA PRO A 415 34.27 21.12 -16.42
C PRO A 415 33.96 20.33 -17.70
N ARG A 416 32.90 19.50 -17.69
CA ARG A 416 32.10 19.08 -18.85
C ARG A 416 30.86 18.28 -18.40
N PHE A 417 29.73 18.97 -18.30
CA PHE A 417 28.37 18.42 -18.09
C PHE A 417 28.31 17.37 -16.97
N HIS A 418 28.19 17.86 -15.73
CA HIS A 418 28.22 17.06 -14.51
C HIS A 418 26.97 17.32 -13.69
N VAL A 419 26.23 16.27 -13.33
CA VAL A 419 25.22 16.38 -12.28
C VAL A 419 25.11 15.04 -11.53
N GLN A 420 25.45 15.06 -10.25
CA GLN A 420 24.91 14.13 -9.25
C GLN A 420 23.85 14.91 -8.46
N GLN A 421 22.56 14.56 -8.59
CA GLN A 421 21.52 15.17 -7.76
C GLN A 421 21.13 14.22 -6.64
N LEU A 422 21.17 14.69 -5.40
CA LEU A 422 20.58 14.00 -4.25
C LEU A 422 19.31 14.74 -3.84
N MET A 423 18.17 14.05 -3.79
CA MET A 423 16.95 14.60 -3.20
C MET A 423 16.90 14.24 -1.71
N LEU A 424 16.77 15.25 -0.86
CA LEU A 424 16.53 15.12 0.58
C LEU A 424 15.06 15.42 0.87
N LEU A 425 14.40 14.50 1.56
CA LEU A 425 13.00 14.59 1.98
C LEU A 425 12.86 15.00 3.44
#